data_AF-A0AAD9V921-F1
#
_entry.id   AF-A0AAD9V921-F1
#
_cell.length_a   1.000
_cell.length_b   1.000
_cell.length_c   1.000
_cell.angle_alpha   90.00
_cell.angle_beta   90.00
_cell.angle_gamma   90.00
#
_symmetry.space_group_name_H-M   'P 1'
#
loop_
_entity.id
_entity.type
_entity.pdbx_description
1 polymer ?
#
loop_
_entity_poly.entity_id
_entity_poly.type
_entity_poly.pdbx_seq_one_letter_code
_entity_poly.pdbx_strand_id
1 'polypeptide(L)'
;MIIVSCTSERHASQHLNIVLKKIHDVLPTAPAVRKITVFYEQTLWSVLYQVLPDATITGCVYHWTQLAFKKIQELGLRTAYDSDSETNLFLRKVLVLPYLPEEEIHAQFVRLWVHATTSPLQLFVEYVSTSWIYNTTWPPSTWSAFCSVVRSDKDVEGWCETLKGWTFIEGRSAVEEKQLNENVLVNFLHNEARNLGGQTKVLSEKKVLKGRNQNSGSMQAKFFQNWEDFKSQRKSAEQLLNACADVNTLSVKFV
;
A
#
# COMPACT_ATOMS: atom_id res chain seq x y z
N MET A 1 -12.93 -9.00 -3.74
CA MET A 1 -11.62 -8.38 -3.48
C MET A 1 -11.11 -9.01 -2.20
N ILE A 2 -10.13 -9.92 -2.27
CA ILE A 2 -9.52 -10.50 -1.08
C ILE A 2 -8.38 -9.56 -0.71
N ILE A 3 -8.56 -8.74 0.33
CA ILE A 3 -7.47 -7.97 0.92
C ILE A 3 -6.92 -8.84 2.06
N VAL A 4 -5.72 -9.38 1.88
CA VAL A 4 -4.97 -10.03 2.96
C VAL A 4 -4.03 -8.98 3.54
N SER A 5 -4.39 -8.38 4.66
CA SER A 5 -3.45 -7.67 5.53
C SER A 5 -3.03 -8.63 6.64
N CYS A 6 -1.74 -8.95 6.71
CA CYS A 6 -1.18 -9.76 7.79
C CYS A 6 -0.26 -8.87 8.62
N THR A 7 -0.61 -8.70 9.89
CA THR A 7 0.21 -7.99 10.87
C THR A 7 1.10 -8.99 11.61
N SER A 8 2.38 -8.94 11.26
CA SER A 8 3.56 -9.35 12.04
C SER A 8 3.89 -10.84 12.27
N GLU A 9 5.22 -11.05 12.23
CA GLU A 9 6.05 -12.14 12.78
C GLU A 9 6.20 -13.48 12.03
N ARG A 10 7.43 -13.98 12.12
CA ARG A 10 8.15 -14.95 11.25
C ARG A 10 7.52 -16.36 11.18
N HIS A 11 6.37 -16.58 11.80
CA HIS A 11 5.59 -17.83 11.77
C HIS A 11 4.27 -17.71 10.97
N ALA A 12 3.95 -16.53 10.44
CA ALA A 12 2.72 -16.26 9.67
C ALA A 12 2.68 -16.95 8.29
N SER A 13 3.85 -17.25 7.72
CA SER A 13 4.02 -17.75 6.35
C SER A 13 3.46 -19.16 6.11
N GLN A 14 3.64 -20.09 7.04
CA GLN A 14 3.10 -21.45 6.92
C GLN A 14 1.58 -21.48 7.09
N HIS A 15 1.05 -20.71 8.04
CA HIS A 15 -0.39 -20.62 8.31
C HIS A 15 -1.16 -19.96 7.17
N LEU A 16 -0.57 -18.96 6.53
CA LEU A 16 -1.18 -18.26 5.42
C LEU A 16 -1.45 -19.17 4.21
N ASN A 17 -0.52 -20.07 3.90
CA ASN A 17 -0.71 -21.04 2.82
C ASN A 17 -1.90 -21.97 3.12
N ILE A 18 -1.99 -22.46 4.36
CA ILE A 18 -3.09 -23.31 4.82
C ILE A 18 -4.43 -22.57 4.69
N VAL A 19 -4.50 -21.32 5.18
CA VAL A 19 -5.73 -20.52 5.14
C VAL A 19 -6.15 -20.20 3.72
N LEU A 20 -5.23 -19.74 2.87
CA LEU A 20 -5.56 -19.36 1.49
C LEU A 20 -5.97 -20.57 0.64
N LYS A 21 -5.29 -21.72 0.80
CA LYS A 21 -5.72 -22.98 0.18
C LYS A 21 -7.09 -23.41 0.67
N LYS A 22 -7.33 -23.34 1.99
CA LYS A 22 -8.63 -23.72 2.54
C LYS A 22 -9.76 -22.82 2.04
N ILE A 23 -9.52 -21.52 1.92
CA ILE A 23 -10.48 -20.59 1.31
C ILE A 23 -10.73 -20.99 -0.14
N HIS A 24 -9.68 -21.26 -0.92
CA HIS A 24 -9.81 -21.71 -2.31
C HIS A 24 -10.66 -22.99 -2.41
N ASP A 25 -10.40 -23.98 -1.55
CA ASP A 25 -11.10 -25.27 -1.56
C ASP A 25 -12.57 -25.20 -1.11
N VAL A 26 -12.91 -24.24 -0.24
CA VAL A 26 -14.27 -24.05 0.29
C VAL A 26 -15.14 -23.23 -0.66
N LEU A 27 -14.54 -22.45 -1.56
CA LEU A 27 -15.31 -21.64 -2.49
C LEU A 27 -16.00 -22.55 -3.53
N PRO A 28 -17.32 -22.37 -3.75
CA PRO A 28 -18.09 -23.24 -4.65
C PRO A 28 -17.71 -23.07 -6.13
N THR A 29 -16.98 -22.00 -6.46
CA THR A 29 -16.43 -21.70 -7.78
C THR A 29 -15.06 -21.07 -7.62
N ALA A 30 -14.19 -21.28 -8.61
CA ALA A 30 -12.88 -20.66 -8.61
C ALA A 30 -13.01 -19.13 -8.49
N PRO A 31 -12.30 -18.50 -7.53
CA PRO A 31 -12.42 -17.06 -7.32
C PRO A 31 -11.90 -16.30 -8.54
N ALA A 32 -12.73 -15.43 -9.13
CA ALA A 32 -12.35 -14.57 -10.26
C ALA A 32 -11.54 -13.34 -9.81
N VAL A 33 -10.48 -13.55 -9.03
CA VAL A 33 -9.60 -12.49 -8.53
C VAL A 33 -8.63 -12.08 -9.63
N ARG A 34 -8.70 -10.80 -10.04
CA ARG A 34 -7.82 -10.27 -11.10
C ARG A 34 -6.59 -9.55 -10.56
N LYS A 35 -6.71 -8.88 -9.42
CA LYS A 35 -5.66 -8.06 -8.82
C LYS A 35 -5.69 -8.21 -7.31
N ILE A 36 -4.51 -8.36 -6.72
CA ILE A 36 -4.30 -8.45 -5.28
C ILE A 36 -3.25 -7.40 -4.93
N THR A 37 -3.49 -6.64 -3.86
CA THR A 37 -2.53 -5.65 -3.38
C THR A 37 -2.09 -6.00 -1.95
N VAL A 38 -0.81 -6.32 -1.79
CA VAL A 38 -0.23 -6.88 -0.57
C VAL A 38 0.93 -6.06 -0.04
N PHE A 39 1.31 -6.29 1.22
CA PHE A 39 2.55 -5.74 1.78
C PHE A 39 3.78 -6.52 1.29
N TYR A 40 4.97 -5.98 1.55
CA TYR A 40 6.23 -6.49 1.02
C TYR A 40 6.82 -7.57 1.92
N GLU A 41 6.30 -8.80 1.79
CA GLU A 41 6.82 -9.99 2.46
C GLU A 41 6.90 -11.15 1.45
N GLN A 42 8.11 -11.68 1.26
CA GLN A 42 8.41 -12.57 0.15
C GLN A 42 7.61 -13.88 0.20
N THR A 43 7.34 -14.40 1.40
CA THR A 43 6.64 -15.67 1.54
C THR A 43 5.16 -15.54 1.17
N LEU A 44 4.49 -14.46 1.55
CA LEU A 44 3.13 -14.11 1.17
C LEU A 44 3.00 -13.99 -0.35
N TRP A 45 3.93 -13.30 -1.01
CA TRP A 45 3.95 -13.20 -2.47
C TRP A 45 4.07 -14.59 -3.11
N SER A 46 5.01 -15.41 -2.61
CA SER A 46 5.23 -16.78 -3.10
C SER A 46 3.99 -17.66 -2.95
N VAL A 47 3.31 -17.59 -1.79
CA VAL A 47 2.07 -18.33 -1.53
C VAL A 47 0.94 -17.85 -2.46
N LEU A 48 0.80 -16.54 -2.67
CA LEU A 48 -0.23 -16.01 -3.55
C LEU A 48 -0.03 -16.41 -5.01
N TYR A 49 1.21 -16.45 -5.50
CA TYR A 49 1.49 -16.98 -6.84
C TYR A 49 1.12 -18.46 -6.98
N GLN A 50 1.20 -19.25 -5.90
CA GLN A 50 0.79 -20.65 -5.91
C GLN A 50 -0.73 -20.83 -5.85
N VAL A 51 -1.42 -20.05 -5.01
CA VAL A 51 -2.86 -20.22 -4.77
C VAL A 51 -3.71 -19.48 -5.80
N LEU A 52 -3.24 -18.36 -6.34
CA LEU A 52 -3.95 -17.51 -7.29
C LEU A 52 -3.02 -17.12 -8.46
N PRO A 53 -2.57 -18.09 -9.27
CA PRO A 53 -1.56 -17.86 -10.32
C PRO A 53 -2.02 -16.87 -11.41
N ASP A 54 -3.33 -16.77 -11.64
CA ASP A 54 -3.91 -15.88 -12.66
C ASP A 54 -4.10 -14.43 -12.15
N ALA A 55 -3.92 -14.19 -10.86
CA ALA A 55 -4.09 -12.86 -10.28
C ALA A 55 -2.82 -12.03 -10.40
N THR A 56 -2.95 -10.78 -10.83
CA THR A 56 -1.84 -9.83 -10.76
C THR A 56 -1.60 -9.42 -9.30
N ILE A 57 -0.40 -9.67 -8.79
CA ILE A 57 0.02 -9.24 -7.45
C ILE A 57 0.71 -7.88 -7.56
N THR A 58 0.31 -6.94 -6.71
CA THR A 58 0.86 -5.59 -6.63
C THR A 58 1.22 -5.24 -5.19
N GLY A 59 2.27 -4.43 -5.04
CA GLY A 59 2.72 -3.86 -3.78
C GLY A 59 1.79 -2.76 -3.30
N CYS A 60 1.59 -2.71 -1.99
CA CYS A 60 0.79 -1.68 -1.35
C CYS A 60 1.60 -0.39 -1.20
N VAL A 61 1.17 0.68 -1.88
CA VAL A 61 1.80 2.01 -1.76
C VAL A 61 1.80 2.50 -0.31
N TYR A 62 0.73 2.26 0.46
CA TYR A 62 0.69 2.63 1.88
C TYR A 62 1.85 2.01 2.68
N HIS A 63 2.07 0.70 2.55
CA HIS A 63 3.17 0.02 3.23
C HIS A 63 4.54 0.40 2.66
N TRP A 64 4.62 0.70 1.36
CA TRP A 64 5.83 1.22 0.72
C TRP A 64 6.23 2.55 1.37
N THR A 65 5.28 3.48 1.49
CA THR A 65 5.47 4.79 2.12
C THR A 65 5.85 4.64 3.59
N GLN A 66 5.25 3.70 4.34
CA GLN A 66 5.65 3.42 5.72
C GLN A 66 7.10 2.93 5.82
N LEU A 67 7.52 1.99 4.98
CA LEU A 67 8.90 1.47 4.99
C LEU A 67 9.92 2.56 4.64
N ALA A 68 9.64 3.37 3.62
CA ALA A 68 10.47 4.50 3.25
C ALA A 68 10.52 5.55 4.37
N PHE A 69 9.38 5.87 5.00
CA PHE A 69 9.33 6.86 6.08
C PHE A 69 10.02 6.38 7.35
N LYS A 70 9.92 5.09 7.69
CA LYS A 70 10.72 4.48 8.75
C LYS A 70 12.21 4.69 8.50
N LYS A 71 12.66 4.54 7.25
CA LYS A 71 14.06 4.80 6.90
C LYS A 71 14.45 6.26 7.07
N ILE A 72 13.56 7.20 6.71
CA ILE A 72 13.76 8.64 6.97
C ILE A 72 13.97 8.89 8.47
N GLN A 73 13.19 8.25 9.34
CA GLN A 73 13.34 8.37 10.80
C GLN A 73 14.66 7.78 11.30
N GLU A 74 15.03 6.57 10.85
CA GLU A 74 16.29 5.89 11.20
C GLU A 74 17.53 6.73 10.85
N LEU A 75 17.46 7.52 9.77
CA LEU A 75 18.53 8.39 9.31
C LEU A 75 18.52 9.79 9.96
N GLY A 76 17.64 10.03 10.94
CA GLY A 76 17.54 11.31 11.64
C GLY A 76 16.94 12.45 10.80
N LEU A 77 16.34 12.14 9.64
CA LEU A 77 15.77 13.14 8.73
C LEU A 77 14.40 13.65 9.18
N ARG A 78 13.80 13.10 10.24
CA ARG A 78 12.44 13.46 10.67
C ARG A 78 12.29 14.95 10.99
N THR A 79 13.22 15.51 11.77
CA THR A 79 13.16 16.93 12.14
C THR A 79 13.26 17.81 10.89
N ALA A 80 14.23 17.54 10.00
CA ALA A 80 14.38 18.29 8.76
C ALA A 80 13.17 18.13 7.83
N TYR A 81 12.57 16.94 7.77
CA TYR A 81 11.33 16.72 7.03
C TYR A 81 10.17 17.60 7.54
N ASP A 82 10.07 17.84 8.85
CA ASP A 82 9.00 18.65 9.44
C ASP A 82 9.28 20.17 9.38
N SER A 83 10.55 20.59 9.44
CA SER A 83 10.92 22.00 9.59
C SER A 83 11.60 22.65 8.38
N ASP A 84 12.21 21.87 7.48
CA ASP A 84 12.94 22.36 6.31
C ASP A 84 12.16 22.07 5.03
N SER A 85 11.78 23.13 4.31
CA SER A 85 10.89 23.01 3.14
C SER A 85 11.55 22.29 1.96
N GLU A 86 12.86 22.45 1.77
CA GLU A 86 13.61 21.80 0.71
C GLU A 86 13.73 20.29 0.96
N THR A 87 14.13 19.90 2.16
CA THR A 87 14.19 18.49 2.59
C THR A 87 12.80 17.85 2.58
N ASN A 88 11.78 18.55 3.06
CA ASN A 88 10.40 18.10 2.99
C ASN A 88 9.99 17.80 1.55
N LEU A 89 10.19 18.76 0.64
CA LEU A 89 9.82 18.62 -0.76
C LEU A 89 10.61 17.50 -1.44
N PHE A 90 11.91 17.40 -1.19
CA PHE A 90 12.76 16.33 -1.71
C PHE A 90 12.23 14.95 -1.31
N LEU A 91 12.02 14.74 0.00
CA LEU A 91 11.55 13.46 0.52
C LEU A 91 10.15 13.14 0.02
N ARG A 92 9.26 14.14 -0.08
CA ARG A 92 7.93 13.99 -0.68
C ARG A 92 8.01 13.52 -2.12
N LYS A 93 8.88 14.09 -2.94
CA LYS A 93 9.08 13.66 -4.34
C LYS A 93 9.49 12.20 -4.41
N VAL A 94 10.41 11.75 -3.55
CA VAL A 94 10.76 10.33 -3.46
C VAL A 94 9.55 9.50 -3.03
N LEU A 95 8.78 9.97 -2.04
CA LEU A 95 7.64 9.22 -1.50
C LEU A 95 6.45 9.08 -2.46
N VAL A 96 6.40 9.90 -3.53
CA VAL A 96 5.35 9.83 -4.55
C VAL A 96 5.78 9.14 -5.84
N LEU A 97 7.00 8.58 -5.91
CA LEU A 97 7.44 7.75 -7.03
C LEU A 97 6.44 6.63 -7.41
N PRO A 98 5.74 5.97 -6.46
CA PRO A 98 4.73 4.97 -6.81
C PRO A 98 3.56 5.49 -7.65
N TYR A 99 3.34 6.81 -7.74
CA TYR A 99 2.25 7.39 -8.52
C TYR A 99 2.64 7.75 -9.95
N LEU A 100 3.88 7.46 -10.37
CA LEU A 100 4.38 7.67 -11.72
C LEU A 100 4.23 6.39 -12.57
N PRO A 101 4.15 6.52 -13.91
CA PRO A 101 4.31 5.39 -14.81
C PRO A 101 5.63 4.67 -14.55
N GLU A 102 5.63 3.35 -14.67
CA GLU A 102 6.83 2.52 -14.45
C GLU A 102 8.03 3.02 -15.25
N GLU A 103 7.79 3.39 -16.51
CA GLU A 103 8.79 3.80 -17.48
C GLU A 103 9.49 5.10 -17.08
N GLU A 104 8.82 5.94 -16.28
CA GLU A 104 9.33 7.24 -15.85
C GLU A 104 10.00 7.20 -14.47
N ILE A 105 9.71 6.18 -13.65
CA ILE A 105 10.18 6.09 -12.26
C ILE A 105 11.70 6.16 -12.19
N HIS A 106 12.41 5.37 -13.01
CA HIS A 106 13.87 5.32 -12.99
C HIS A 106 14.49 6.67 -13.34
N ALA A 107 14.04 7.29 -14.44
CA ALA A 107 14.54 8.58 -14.89
C ALA A 107 14.30 9.69 -13.85
N GLN A 108 13.11 9.74 -13.25
CA GLN A 108 12.82 10.71 -12.20
C GLN A 108 13.62 10.45 -10.91
N PHE A 109 13.83 9.19 -10.55
CA PHE A 109 14.66 8.83 -9.41
C PHE A 109 16.12 9.25 -9.59
N VAL A 110 16.72 9.03 -10.77
CA VAL A 110 18.09 9.48 -11.06
C VAL A 110 18.23 11.00 -10.93
N ARG A 111 17.21 11.76 -11.38
CA ARG A 111 17.19 13.21 -11.17
C ARG A 111 17.18 13.58 -9.69
N LEU A 112 16.36 12.91 -8.88
CA LEU A 112 16.33 13.12 -7.43
C LEU A 112 17.68 12.73 -6.78
N TRP A 113 18.32 11.66 -7.23
CA TRP A 113 19.62 11.23 -6.70
C TRP A 113 20.67 12.35 -6.73
N VAL A 114 20.78 13.03 -7.87
CA VAL A 114 21.78 14.11 -8.06
C VAL A 114 21.56 15.27 -7.09
N HIS A 115 20.34 15.45 -6.58
CA HIS A 115 19.99 16.51 -5.63
C HIS A 115 20.11 16.07 -4.15
N ALA A 116 20.54 14.84 -3.87
CA ALA A 116 20.84 14.38 -2.51
C ALA A 116 22.20 14.95 -2.04
N THR A 117 22.18 16.16 -1.47
CA THR A 117 23.41 16.92 -1.15
C THR A 117 23.98 16.61 0.24
N THR A 118 23.17 16.09 1.16
CA THR A 118 23.59 15.78 2.54
C THR A 118 23.80 14.28 2.74
N SER A 119 24.68 13.90 3.67
CA SER A 119 24.96 12.48 3.97
C SER A 119 23.69 11.68 4.33
N PRO A 120 22.76 12.17 5.16
CA PRO A 120 21.51 11.44 5.43
C PRO A 120 20.62 11.26 4.21
N LEU A 121 20.53 12.27 3.32
CA LEU A 121 19.77 12.15 2.07
C LEU A 121 20.41 11.16 1.09
N GLN A 122 21.74 11.13 1.02
CA GLN A 122 22.50 10.18 0.20
C GLN A 122 22.24 8.74 0.65
N LEU A 123 22.31 8.48 1.96
CA LEU A 123 21.99 7.17 2.53
C LEU A 123 20.52 6.78 2.27
N PHE A 124 19.60 7.74 2.29
CA PHE A 124 18.20 7.49 1.98
C PHE A 124 17.98 7.11 0.51
N VAL A 125 18.56 7.86 -0.44
CA VAL A 125 18.43 7.51 -1.87
C VAL A 125 19.13 6.19 -2.19
N GLU A 126 20.26 5.88 -1.54
CA GLU A 126 20.93 4.58 -1.67
C GLU A 126 20.04 3.42 -1.19
N TYR A 127 19.35 3.60 -0.06
CA TYR A 127 18.33 2.66 0.40
C TYR A 127 17.21 2.48 -0.63
N VAL A 128 16.69 3.58 -1.19
CA VAL A 128 15.61 3.52 -2.19
C VAL A 128 16.08 2.81 -3.46
N SER A 129 17.31 3.07 -3.88
CA SER A 129 17.99 2.41 -4.99
C SER A 129 17.93 0.89 -4.89
N THR A 130 18.44 0.39 -3.78
CA THR A 130 18.71 -1.03 -3.56
C THR A 130 17.44 -1.78 -3.19
N SER A 131 16.54 -1.13 -2.45
CA SER A 131 15.32 -1.75 -1.94
C SER A 131 14.16 -1.72 -2.93
N TRP A 132 14.11 -0.73 -3.83
CA TRP A 132 12.91 -0.47 -4.64
C TRP A 132 13.18 -0.27 -6.14
N ILE A 133 14.26 0.42 -6.51
CA ILE A 133 14.50 0.78 -7.92
C ILE A 133 15.19 -0.35 -8.68
N TYR A 134 16.26 -0.92 -8.12
CA TYR A 134 17.02 -2.02 -8.73
C TYR A 134 16.75 -3.39 -8.07
N ASN A 135 15.69 -3.46 -7.26
CA ASN A 135 15.29 -4.70 -6.60
C ASN A 135 14.63 -5.65 -7.60
N THR A 136 15.11 -6.89 -7.67
CA THR A 136 14.57 -7.92 -8.58
C THR A 136 13.34 -8.64 -8.03
N THR A 137 13.14 -8.62 -6.71
CA THR A 137 11.97 -9.22 -6.04
C THR A 137 10.73 -8.34 -6.19
N TRP A 138 10.89 -7.02 -6.03
CA TRP A 138 9.83 -6.02 -6.15
C TRP A 138 10.26 -4.86 -7.06
N PRO A 139 10.40 -5.10 -8.37
CA PRO A 139 10.72 -4.05 -9.33
C PRO A 139 9.57 -3.02 -9.45
N PRO A 140 9.81 -1.83 -10.02
CA PRO A 140 8.80 -0.77 -10.18
C PRO A 140 7.45 -1.21 -10.78
N SER A 141 7.43 -2.13 -11.74
CA SER A 141 6.20 -2.77 -12.27
C SER A 141 5.27 -3.34 -11.20
N THR A 142 5.84 -3.80 -10.09
CA THR A 142 5.08 -4.47 -9.03
C THR A 142 4.44 -3.48 -8.07
N TRP A 143 4.88 -2.23 -7.99
CA TRP A 143 4.41 -1.27 -6.98
C TRP A 143 3.96 0.09 -7.53
N SER A 144 4.16 0.36 -8.83
CA SER A 144 3.51 1.51 -9.47
C SER A 144 1.99 1.41 -9.35
N ALA A 145 1.38 2.46 -8.82
CA ALA A 145 -0.06 2.66 -8.72
C ALA A 145 -0.58 3.67 -9.75
N PHE A 146 0.20 3.97 -10.79
CA PHE A 146 -0.25 4.83 -11.88
C PHE A 146 -1.55 4.29 -12.49
N CYS A 147 -2.54 5.16 -12.67
CA CYS A 147 -3.88 4.81 -13.15
C CYS A 147 -4.61 3.73 -12.32
N SER A 148 -4.22 3.50 -11.06
CA SER A 148 -4.86 2.54 -10.15
C SER A 148 -5.67 3.22 -9.04
N VAL A 149 -6.44 2.44 -8.29
CA VAL A 149 -7.07 2.95 -7.05
C VAL A 149 -5.98 3.17 -5.99
N VAL A 150 -5.86 4.41 -5.52
CA VAL A 150 -5.04 4.80 -4.39
C VAL A 150 -5.81 4.45 -3.11
N ARG A 151 -5.24 3.56 -2.31
CA ARG A 151 -5.81 3.13 -1.03
C ARG A 151 -5.45 4.12 0.08
N SER A 152 -6.44 4.54 0.86
CA SER A 152 -6.21 5.30 2.09
C SER A 152 -5.76 4.40 3.24
N ASP A 153 -5.31 5.02 4.33
CA ASP A 153 -5.13 4.35 5.63
C ASP A 153 -6.36 3.52 6.02
N LYS A 154 -7.56 4.07 5.91
CA LYS A 154 -8.82 3.37 6.20
C LYS A 154 -9.05 2.16 5.30
N ASP A 155 -8.66 2.23 4.03
CA ASP A 155 -8.78 1.09 3.11
C ASP A 155 -7.87 -0.08 3.49
N VAL A 156 -6.76 0.20 4.19
CA VAL A 156 -5.74 -0.79 4.55
C VAL A 156 -5.91 -1.27 5.99
N GLU A 157 -6.16 -0.35 6.93
CA GLU A 157 -6.17 -0.59 8.37
C GLU A 157 -7.58 -0.67 8.97
N GLY A 158 -8.62 -0.23 8.25
CA GLY A 158 -9.99 -0.17 8.82
C GLY A 158 -10.51 -1.53 9.30
N TRP A 159 -10.10 -2.63 8.66
CA TRP A 159 -10.37 -4.00 9.13
C TRP A 159 -9.64 -4.31 10.43
N CYS A 160 -8.37 -3.91 10.55
CA CYS A 160 -7.58 -4.12 11.76
C CYS A 160 -8.12 -3.30 12.94
N GLU A 161 -8.53 -2.04 12.70
CA GLU A 161 -9.18 -1.20 13.70
C GLU A 161 -10.52 -1.82 14.17
N THR A 162 -11.32 -2.32 13.24
CA THR A 162 -12.59 -2.99 13.56
C THR A 162 -12.37 -4.23 14.40
N LEU A 163 -11.39 -5.06 14.04
CA LEU A 163 -11.02 -6.26 14.79
C LEU A 163 -10.52 -5.92 16.20
N LYS A 164 -9.66 -4.90 16.34
CA LYS A 164 -9.23 -4.39 17.66
C LYS A 164 -10.42 -3.93 18.50
N GLY A 165 -11.38 -3.22 17.90
CA GLY A 165 -12.63 -2.83 18.57
C GLY A 165 -13.44 -4.03 19.05
N TRP A 166 -13.56 -5.08 18.23
CA TRP A 166 -14.23 -6.34 18.60
C TRP A 166 -13.53 -7.05 19.77
N THR A 167 -12.19 -7.11 19.75
CA THR A 167 -11.43 -7.71 20.86
C THR A 167 -11.62 -6.98 22.19
N PHE A 168 -11.87 -5.66 22.12
CA PHE A 168 -12.19 -4.85 23.30
C PHE A 168 -13.62 -5.11 23.81
N ILE A 169 -14.59 -5.27 22.91
CA ILE A 169 -16.01 -5.48 23.25
C ILE A 169 -16.26 -6.89 23.83
N GLU A 170 -15.61 -7.94 23.32
CA GLU A 170 -15.78 -9.32 23.82
C GLU A 170 -15.00 -9.62 25.12
N GLY A 171 -14.45 -8.60 25.79
CA GLY A 171 -14.07 -8.67 27.20
C GLY A 171 -12.82 -9.51 27.54
N ARG A 172 -11.63 -9.03 27.17
CA ARG A 172 -10.37 -9.45 27.82
C ARG A 172 -9.77 -8.35 28.69
N SER A 173 -9.42 -8.75 29.91
CA SER A 173 -8.70 -7.98 30.92
C SER A 173 -7.38 -7.43 30.39
N ALA A 174 -6.97 -6.27 30.90
CA ALA A 174 -5.77 -5.49 30.55
C ALA A 174 -4.41 -6.19 30.80
N VAL A 175 -4.37 -7.53 30.93
CA VAL A 175 -3.19 -8.28 31.43
C VAL A 175 -2.58 -9.23 30.39
N GLU A 176 -3.16 -9.44 29.21
CA GLU A 176 -2.57 -10.32 28.17
C GLU A 176 -2.50 -9.64 26.80
N GLU A 177 -1.53 -8.74 26.66
CA GLU A 177 -1.43 -7.80 25.53
C GLU A 177 -0.73 -8.35 24.28
N LYS A 178 -0.69 -9.67 24.01
CA LYS A 178 0.17 -10.19 22.92
C LYS A 178 -0.42 -11.17 21.92
N GLN A 179 -1.61 -11.75 22.13
CA GLN A 179 -2.19 -12.64 21.11
C GLN A 179 -3.71 -12.52 21.00
N LEU A 180 -4.18 -12.33 19.77
CA LEU A 180 -5.59 -12.42 19.39
C LEU A 180 -6.12 -13.82 19.73
N ASN A 181 -7.23 -13.90 20.46
CA ASN A 181 -7.85 -15.19 20.72
C ASN A 181 -8.51 -15.73 19.45
N GLU A 182 -8.19 -16.98 19.13
CA GLU A 182 -8.64 -17.66 17.91
C GLU A 182 -10.17 -17.70 17.80
N ASN A 183 -10.91 -17.89 18.91
CA ASN A 183 -12.38 -17.92 18.89
C ASN A 183 -12.97 -16.55 18.55
N VAL A 184 -12.36 -15.46 19.05
CA VAL A 184 -12.79 -14.08 18.73
C VAL A 184 -12.56 -13.81 17.24
N LEU A 185 -11.43 -14.25 16.70
CA LEU A 185 -11.12 -14.13 15.27
C LEU A 185 -12.10 -14.95 14.42
N VAL A 186 -12.36 -16.22 14.78
CA VAL A 186 -13.29 -17.08 14.05
C VAL A 186 -14.71 -16.52 14.08
N ASN A 187 -15.19 -16.04 15.23
CA ASN A 187 -16.51 -15.40 15.35
C ASN A 187 -16.61 -14.13 14.51
N PHE A 188 -15.58 -13.27 14.56
CA PHE A 188 -15.51 -12.07 13.75
C PHE A 188 -15.58 -12.41 12.25
N LEU A 189 -14.74 -13.34 11.79
CA LEU A 189 -14.73 -13.79 10.40
C LEU A 189 -16.06 -14.43 9.97
N HIS A 190 -16.70 -15.20 10.86
CA HIS A 190 -18.00 -15.80 10.62
C HIS A 190 -19.10 -14.72 10.46
N ASN A 191 -19.12 -13.73 11.34
CA ASN A 191 -20.08 -12.62 11.28
C ASN A 191 -19.89 -11.77 10.03
N GLU A 192 -18.65 -11.44 9.69
CA GLU A 192 -18.33 -10.75 8.43
C GLU A 192 -18.77 -11.57 7.21
N ALA A 193 -18.48 -12.87 7.20
CA ALA A 193 -18.89 -13.77 6.12
C ALA A 193 -20.42 -13.83 5.95
N ARG A 194 -21.19 -13.81 7.04
CA ARG A 194 -22.66 -13.77 6.99
C ARG A 194 -23.19 -12.44 6.47
N ASN A 195 -22.51 -11.34 6.77
CA ASN A 195 -22.89 -9.99 6.34
C ASN A 195 -22.56 -9.72 4.86
N LEU A 196 -21.80 -10.60 4.20
CA LEU A 196 -21.51 -10.50 2.75
C LEU A 196 -22.76 -10.53 1.85
N GLY A 197 -23.88 -11.10 2.33
CA GLY A 197 -25.15 -11.13 1.61
C GLY A 197 -25.72 -9.74 1.24
N GLY A 198 -25.34 -8.69 1.99
CA GLY A 198 -25.71 -7.29 1.69
C GLY A 198 -24.64 -6.45 0.99
N GLN A 199 -23.36 -6.86 1.07
CA GLN A 199 -22.21 -6.05 0.62
C GLN A 199 -21.50 -6.58 -0.64
N THR A 200 -21.95 -7.68 -1.22
CA THR A 200 -21.39 -8.31 -2.43
C THR A 200 -21.71 -7.51 -3.70
N LYS A 201 -21.38 -6.22 -3.71
CA LYS A 201 -21.13 -5.54 -4.98
C LYS A 201 -19.79 -6.06 -5.48
N VAL A 202 -19.81 -6.70 -6.65
CA VAL A 202 -18.59 -6.87 -7.46
C VAL A 202 -18.04 -5.47 -7.75
N LEU A 203 -17.08 -5.06 -6.93
CA LEU A 203 -16.38 -3.79 -7.06
C LEU A 203 -15.21 -4.03 -8.01
N SER A 204 -15.44 -3.75 -9.28
CA SER A 204 -14.34 -3.57 -10.21
C SER A 204 -13.59 -2.29 -9.85
N GLU A 205 -12.28 -2.28 -10.05
CA GLU A 205 -11.43 -1.10 -9.85
C GLU A 205 -12.01 0.13 -10.57
N LYS A 206 -12.56 -0.08 -11.78
CA LYS A 206 -13.28 0.94 -12.57
C LYS A 206 -14.48 1.55 -11.82
N LYS A 207 -15.30 0.74 -11.14
CA LYS A 207 -16.45 1.26 -10.36
C LYS A 207 -15.99 2.06 -9.15
N VAL A 208 -14.93 1.60 -8.47
CA VAL A 208 -14.35 2.31 -7.31
C VAL A 208 -13.74 3.64 -7.75
N LEU A 209 -12.97 3.65 -8.84
CA LEU A 209 -12.43 4.86 -9.44
C LEU A 209 -13.56 5.82 -9.82
N LYS A 210 -14.61 5.36 -10.50
CA LYS A 210 -15.76 6.21 -10.86
C LYS A 210 -16.39 6.86 -9.62
N GLY A 211 -16.60 6.12 -8.54
CA GLY A 211 -17.16 6.67 -7.31
C GLY A 211 -16.23 7.66 -6.60
N ARG A 212 -14.94 7.34 -6.48
CA ARG A 212 -13.95 8.21 -5.82
C ARG A 212 -13.67 9.49 -6.61
N ASN A 213 -13.65 9.39 -7.94
CA ASN A 213 -13.38 10.52 -8.83
C ASN A 213 -14.54 11.53 -8.89
N GLN A 214 -15.76 11.15 -8.50
CA GLN A 214 -16.89 12.10 -8.42
C GLN A 214 -16.67 13.18 -7.36
N ASN A 215 -15.87 12.89 -6.32
CA ASN A 215 -15.49 13.88 -5.35
C ASN A 215 -14.17 14.53 -5.76
N SER A 216 -14.25 15.67 -6.46
CA SER A 216 -13.09 16.42 -6.98
C SER A 216 -12.10 16.87 -5.90
N GLY A 217 -12.53 16.99 -4.65
CA GLY A 217 -11.65 17.33 -3.52
C GLY A 217 -10.83 16.14 -3.00
N SER A 218 -11.18 14.91 -3.38
CA SER A 218 -10.52 13.71 -2.88
C SER A 218 -9.10 13.55 -3.43
N MET A 219 -8.25 12.86 -2.66
CA MET A 219 -6.90 12.51 -3.07
C MET A 219 -6.88 11.73 -4.40
N GLN A 220 -7.80 10.76 -4.55
CA GLN A 220 -7.93 9.97 -5.77
C GLN A 220 -8.24 10.84 -6.99
N ALA A 221 -9.19 11.78 -6.87
CA ALA A 221 -9.56 12.65 -7.99
C ALA A 221 -8.40 13.54 -8.45
N LYS A 222 -7.61 14.07 -7.50
CA LYS A 222 -6.40 14.87 -7.80
C LYS A 222 -5.35 14.04 -8.54
N PHE A 223 -5.07 12.83 -8.07
CA PHE A 223 -4.17 11.91 -8.78
C PHE A 223 -4.68 11.57 -10.17
N PHE A 224 -5.96 11.25 -10.30
CA PHE A 224 -6.56 10.92 -11.58
C PHE A 224 -6.44 12.07 -12.58
N GLN A 225 -6.72 13.31 -12.16
CA GLN A 225 -6.56 14.47 -13.03
C GLN A 225 -5.09 14.66 -13.47
N ASN A 226 -4.13 14.50 -12.55
CA ASN A 226 -2.71 14.56 -12.88
C ASN A 226 -2.30 13.49 -13.89
N TRP A 227 -2.81 12.27 -13.76
CA TRP A 227 -2.56 11.18 -14.70
C TRP A 227 -3.20 11.43 -16.06
N GLU A 228 -4.41 11.96 -16.14
CA GLU A 228 -5.05 12.34 -17.41
C GLU A 228 -4.28 13.45 -18.13
N ASP A 229 -3.79 14.46 -17.39
CA ASP A 229 -2.96 15.51 -17.95
C ASP A 229 -1.65 14.98 -18.52
N PHE A 230 -0.99 14.06 -17.80
CA PHE A 230 0.21 13.39 -18.27
C PHE A 230 -0.05 12.54 -19.53
N LYS A 231 -1.09 11.70 -19.53
CA LYS A 231 -1.48 10.89 -20.70
C LYS A 231 -1.83 11.75 -21.92
N SER A 232 -2.42 12.92 -21.69
CA SER A 232 -2.75 13.90 -22.72
C SER A 232 -1.57 14.78 -23.14
N GLN A 233 -0.34 14.49 -22.68
CA GLN A 233 0.87 15.25 -22.96
C GLN A 233 0.80 16.73 -22.52
N ARG A 234 -0.07 17.05 -21.55
CA ARG A 234 -0.15 18.38 -20.91
C ARG A 234 0.86 18.55 -19.77
N LYS A 235 1.41 17.44 -19.26
CA LYS A 235 2.44 17.40 -18.21
C LYS A 235 3.57 16.49 -18.64
N SER A 236 4.81 16.92 -18.44
CA SER A 236 5.99 16.06 -18.45
C SER A 236 6.02 15.15 -17.21
N ALA A 237 6.88 14.13 -17.21
CA ALA A 237 7.06 13.25 -16.05
C ALA A 237 7.53 14.02 -14.79
N GLU A 238 8.36 15.05 -14.96
CA GLU A 238 8.80 15.92 -13.88
C GLU A 238 7.64 16.78 -13.34
N GLN A 239 6.81 17.33 -14.22
CA GLN A 239 5.61 18.08 -13.81
C GLN A 239 4.61 17.16 -13.11
N LEU A 240 4.47 15.91 -13.55
CA LEU A 240 3.66 14.90 -12.88
C LEU A 240 4.20 14.61 -11.48
N LEU A 241 5.51 14.39 -11.33
CA LEU A 241 6.16 14.17 -10.04
C LEU A 241 5.87 15.30 -9.06
N ASN A 242 6.07 16.54 -9.49
CA ASN A 242 5.82 17.73 -8.67
C ASN A 242 4.32 17.81 -8.28
N ALA A 243 3.42 17.63 -9.24
CA ALA A 243 1.98 17.68 -8.98
C ALA A 243 1.50 16.55 -8.06
N CYS A 244 2.09 15.34 -8.15
CA CYS A 244 1.84 14.24 -7.23
C CYS A 244 2.38 14.54 -5.82
N ALA A 245 3.55 15.17 -5.72
CA ALA A 245 4.13 15.59 -4.45
C ALA A 245 3.18 16.58 -3.76
N ASP A 246 2.57 17.51 -4.50
CA ASP A 246 1.61 18.51 -3.99
C ASP A 246 0.28 17.92 -3.52
N VAL A 247 -0.12 16.76 -4.04
CA VAL A 247 -1.24 16.01 -3.45
C VAL A 247 -0.79 15.61 -2.04
N ASN A 248 -1.41 16.21 -1.02
CA ASN A 248 -1.11 15.91 0.39
C ASN A 248 -1.44 14.44 0.70
N THR A 249 -0.50 13.56 0.37
CA THR A 249 -0.53 12.11 0.58
C THR A 249 -0.14 11.73 1.99
N LEU A 250 0.44 12.67 2.74
CA LEU A 250 1.13 12.44 4.00
C LEU A 250 0.30 12.88 5.20
N SER A 251 -1.03 12.80 5.07
CA SER A 251 -1.92 12.56 6.20
C SER A 251 -1.81 11.12 6.72
N VAL A 252 -0.75 10.38 6.35
CA VAL A 252 -0.38 9.13 7.00
C VAL A 252 -0.03 9.49 8.44
N LYS A 253 -0.84 9.01 9.38
CA LYS A 253 -0.47 9.02 10.79
C LYS A 253 0.73 8.08 10.95
N PHE A 254 1.93 8.60 10.73
CA PHE A 254 3.16 7.88 11.06
C PHE A 254 3.27 7.89 12.59
N VAL A 255 2.72 6.85 13.23
CA VAL A 255 2.95 6.54 14.64
C VAL A 255 4.32 5.89 14.76
#